data_AF-A0A0P1G579-F1
#
_entry.id   AF-A0A0P1G579-F1
#
_cell.length_a   1.000
_cell.length_b   1.000
_cell.length_c   1.000
_cell.angle_alpha   90.00
_cell.angle_beta   90.00
_cell.angle_gamma   90.00
#
_symmetry.space_group_name_H-M   'P 1'
#
loop_
_entity.id
_entity.type
_entity.pdbx_description
1 polymer ?
#
loop_
_entity_poly.entity_id
_entity_poly.type
_entity_poly.pdbx_seq_one_letter_code
_entity_poly.pdbx_strand_id
1 'polypeptide(L)'
;MVLEMTDTISIAEFDFDALSLAELKSLEKKVVKAIATFEDRKKKEALSELEAKAKELGYSLSELTGGKAPKMKVAGSPKYRNPADPTQTWTGKGRRPDWFNAALAAGTSADDLAI
;
A
#
# COMPACT_ATOMS: atom_id res chain seq x y z
N MET A 1 -26.98 -16.10 -13.02
CA MET A 1 -26.02 -17.13 -13.45
C MET A 1 -24.66 -16.45 -13.58
N VAL A 2 -23.88 -16.46 -12.50
CA VAL A 2 -22.44 -16.17 -12.53
C VAL A 2 -21.81 -17.23 -11.63
N LEU A 3 -21.15 -18.19 -12.27
CA LEU A 3 -20.38 -19.23 -11.62
C LEU A 3 -19.18 -18.56 -10.93
N GLU A 4 -19.17 -18.54 -9.60
CA GLU A 4 -17.92 -18.34 -8.86
C GLU A 4 -17.22 -19.70 -8.74
N MET A 5 -16.57 -20.12 -9.84
CA MET A 5 -15.52 -21.12 -9.82
C MET A 5 -14.29 -20.49 -9.14
N THR A 6 -14.30 -20.42 -7.82
CA THR A 6 -13.05 -20.32 -7.08
C THR A 6 -12.57 -21.74 -6.84
N ASP A 7 -11.47 -22.09 -7.50
CA ASP A 7 -10.76 -23.36 -7.34
C ASP A 7 -10.55 -23.65 -5.85
N THR A 8 -11.40 -24.52 -5.33
CA THR A 8 -11.11 -25.22 -4.08
C THR A 8 -10.10 -26.29 -4.47
N ILE A 9 -8.81 -25.94 -4.53
CA ILE A 9 -7.76 -26.96 -4.62
C ILE A 9 -7.86 -27.78 -3.35
N SER A 10 -8.40 -28.99 -3.47
CA SER A 10 -8.49 -29.94 -2.38
C SER A 10 -7.07 -30.27 -1.93
N ILE A 11 -6.74 -29.98 -0.68
CA ILE A 11 -5.45 -30.35 -0.07
C ILE A 11 -5.22 -31.88 -0.17
N ALA A 12 -6.28 -32.67 -0.28
CA ALA A 12 -6.23 -34.11 -0.45
C ALA A 12 -5.78 -34.59 -1.85
N GLU A 13 -5.75 -33.71 -2.87
CA GLU A 13 -5.27 -34.03 -4.22
C GLU A 13 -3.79 -33.64 -4.43
N PHE A 14 -3.15 -33.01 -3.44
CA PHE A 14 -1.76 -32.60 -3.54
C PHE A 14 -0.82 -33.74 -3.11
N ASP A 15 0.03 -34.22 -4.02
CA ASP A 15 1.03 -35.23 -3.72
C ASP A 15 2.21 -34.60 -2.95
N PHE A 16 2.25 -34.85 -1.65
CA PHE A 16 3.32 -34.37 -0.76
C PHE A 16 4.56 -35.26 -0.78
N ASP A 17 4.44 -36.52 -1.21
CA ASP A 17 5.54 -37.49 -1.23
C ASP A 17 6.49 -37.23 -2.41
N ALA A 18 5.99 -36.59 -3.47
CA ALA A 18 6.79 -36.11 -4.59
C ALA A 18 7.64 -34.86 -4.27
N LEU A 19 7.39 -34.18 -3.15
CA LEU A 19 8.11 -32.97 -2.77
C LEU A 19 9.37 -33.28 -1.95
N SER A 20 10.43 -32.51 -2.19
CA SER A 20 11.60 -32.54 -1.32
C SER A 20 11.32 -31.91 0.05
N LEU A 21 12.12 -32.27 1.05
CA LEU A 21 12.06 -31.68 2.40
C LEU A 21 12.13 -30.14 2.37
N ALA A 22 12.94 -29.57 1.47
CA ALA A 22 13.07 -28.12 1.33
C ALA A 22 11.77 -27.48 0.82
N GLU A 23 11.09 -28.12 -0.12
CA GLU A 23 9.82 -27.65 -0.68
C GLU A 23 8.68 -27.76 0.34
N LEU A 24 8.62 -28.87 1.08
CA LEU A 24 7.67 -29.05 2.18
C LEU A 24 7.82 -27.96 3.25
N LYS A 25 9.05 -27.65 3.67
CA LYS A 25 9.33 -26.54 4.60
C LYS A 25 8.97 -25.18 4.01
N SER A 26 9.16 -24.98 2.71
CA SER A 26 8.73 -23.74 2.06
C SER A 26 7.21 -23.62 2.03
N LEU A 27 6.50 -24.72 1.78
CA LEU A 27 5.04 -24.75 1.74
C LEU A 27 4.46 -24.48 3.13
N GLU A 28 5.00 -25.11 4.17
CA GLU A 28 4.66 -24.85 5.57
C GLU A 28 4.72 -23.35 5.89
N LYS A 29 5.84 -22.69 5.58
CA LYS A 29 5.99 -21.23 5.81
C LYS A 29 4.94 -20.41 5.07
N LYS A 30 4.62 -20.78 3.83
CA LYS A 30 3.60 -20.09 3.02
C LYS A 30 2.20 -20.29 3.63
N VAL A 31 1.87 -21.51 4.07
CA VAL A 31 0.60 -21.84 4.71
C VAL A 31 0.46 -21.08 6.03
N VAL A 32 1.47 -21.08 6.90
CA VAL A 32 1.46 -20.32 8.16
C VAL A 32 1.21 -18.84 7.90
N LYS A 33 1.91 -18.24 6.92
CA LYS A 33 1.67 -16.85 6.53
C LYS A 33 0.27 -16.64 5.97
N ALA A 34 -0.21 -17.57 5.15
CA ALA A 34 -1.54 -17.50 4.54
C ALA A 34 -2.65 -17.54 5.59
N ILE A 35 -2.52 -18.40 6.61
CA ILE A 35 -3.42 -18.49 7.77
C ILE A 35 -3.37 -17.19 8.57
N ALA A 36 -2.19 -16.73 8.95
CA ALA A 36 -2.01 -15.52 9.75
C ALA A 36 -2.62 -14.26 9.09
N THR A 37 -2.64 -14.22 7.75
CA THR A 37 -3.18 -13.09 6.97
C THR A 37 -4.58 -13.35 6.41
N PHE A 38 -5.19 -14.49 6.72
CA PHE A 38 -6.48 -14.89 6.16
C PHE A 38 -7.60 -13.96 6.62
N GLU A 39 -7.69 -13.71 7.93
CA GLU A 39 -8.72 -12.81 8.49
C GLU A 39 -8.58 -11.39 7.95
N ASP A 40 -7.36 -10.88 7.82
CA ASP A 40 -7.12 -9.53 7.30
C ASP A 40 -7.53 -9.41 5.82
N ARG A 41 -7.22 -10.43 5.01
CA ARG A 41 -7.73 -10.49 3.62
C ARG A 41 -9.26 -10.52 3.58
N LYS A 42 -9.89 -11.34 4.42
CA LYS A 42 -11.36 -11.44 4.48
C LYS A 42 -12.03 -10.16 4.95
N LYS A 43 -11.45 -9.48 5.96
CA LYS A 43 -11.93 -8.17 6.41
C LYS A 43 -11.80 -7.11 5.31
N LYS A 44 -10.68 -7.09 4.60
CA LYS A 44 -10.47 -6.16 3.48
C LYS A 44 -11.42 -6.41 2.32
N GLU A 45 -11.66 -7.67 1.98
CA GLU A 45 -12.62 -8.09 0.96
C GLU A 45 -14.04 -7.62 1.33
N ALA A 46 -14.47 -7.88 2.57
CA ALA A 46 -15.76 -7.42 3.08
C ALA A 46 -15.89 -5.88 3.03
N LEU A 47 -14.84 -5.15 3.42
CA LEU A 47 -14.83 -3.69 3.32
C LEU A 47 -14.94 -3.21 1.88
N SER A 48 -14.23 -3.84 0.95
CA SER A 48 -14.29 -3.49 -0.47
C SER A 48 -15.68 -3.75 -1.07
N GLU A 49 -16.33 -4.85 -0.69
CA GLU A 49 -17.69 -5.14 -1.15
C GLU A 49 -18.71 -4.13 -0.60
N LEU A 50 -18.58 -3.78 0.68
CA LEU A 50 -19.42 -2.75 1.30
C LEU A 50 -19.19 -1.37 0.67
N GLU A 51 -17.95 -1.02 0.35
CA GLU A 51 -17.62 0.23 -0.34
C GLU A 51 -18.18 0.26 -1.76
N ALA A 52 -18.08 -0.86 -2.51
CA ALA A 52 -18.68 -0.97 -3.83
C ALA A 52 -20.20 -0.80 -3.78
N LYS A 53 -20.89 -1.48 -2.84
CA LYS A 53 -22.34 -1.34 -2.66
C LYS A 53 -22.76 0.05 -2.22
N ALA A 54 -22.00 0.69 -1.31
CA ALA A 54 -22.26 2.07 -0.92
C ALA A 54 -22.19 2.99 -2.14
N LYS A 55 -21.15 2.83 -2.98
CA LYS A 55 -20.93 3.61 -4.19
C LYS A 55 -22.04 3.42 -5.22
N GLU A 56 -22.54 2.19 -5.40
CA GLU A 56 -23.71 1.91 -6.25
C GLU A 56 -24.96 2.69 -5.81
N LEU A 57 -25.14 2.83 -4.50
CA LEU A 57 -26.24 3.59 -3.90
C LEU A 57 -25.98 5.11 -3.87
N GLY A 58 -24.83 5.57 -4.38
CA GLY A 58 -24.47 6.98 -4.42
C GLY A 58 -23.91 7.54 -3.10
N TYR A 59 -23.49 6.66 -2.18
CA TYR A 59 -22.90 7.04 -0.88
C TYR A 59 -21.46 6.55 -0.77
N SER A 60 -20.62 7.20 0.03
CA SER A 60 -19.36 6.61 0.46
C SER A 60 -19.52 5.80 1.75
N LEU A 61 -18.73 4.73 1.92
CA LEU A 61 -18.76 3.92 3.14
C LEU A 61 -18.46 4.75 4.40
N SER A 62 -17.64 5.79 4.28
CA SER A 62 -17.32 6.72 5.37
C SER A 62 -18.51 7.59 5.81
N GLU A 63 -19.42 7.92 4.88
CA GLU A 63 -20.64 8.66 5.19
C GLU A 63 -21.65 7.79 5.95
N LEU A 64 -21.76 6.51 5.58
CA LEU A 64 -22.72 5.58 6.21
C LEU A 64 -22.28 5.09 7.59
N THR A 65 -20.98 4.98 7.81
CA THR A 65 -20.43 4.45 9.08
C THR A 65 -20.11 5.54 10.11
N GLY A 66 -20.23 6.82 9.73
CA GLY A 66 -19.78 7.96 10.57
C GLY A 66 -18.27 7.93 10.86
N GLY A 67 -17.54 6.98 10.28
CA GLY A 67 -16.14 6.74 10.47
C GLY A 67 -15.35 7.74 9.65
N LYS A 68 -14.79 8.73 10.32
CA LYS A 68 -13.81 9.65 9.74
C LYS A 68 -12.70 8.79 9.10
N ALA A 69 -12.68 8.71 7.77
CA ALA A 69 -11.62 8.00 7.05
C ALA A 69 -10.27 8.45 7.63
N PRO A 70 -9.32 7.54 7.92
CA PRO A 70 -8.01 7.95 8.37
C PRO A 70 -7.47 8.89 7.30
N LYS A 71 -7.34 10.18 7.65
CA LYS A 71 -6.77 11.19 6.76
C LYS A 71 -5.42 10.65 6.34
N MET A 72 -5.33 10.18 5.10
CA MET A 72 -4.07 9.91 4.45
C MET A 72 -3.24 11.16 4.69
N LYS A 73 -2.11 11.03 5.39
CA LYS A 73 -1.24 12.16 5.67
C LYS A 73 -0.77 12.65 4.31
N VAL A 74 -1.45 13.64 3.77
CA VAL A 74 -1.01 14.36 2.59
C VAL A 74 0.35 14.90 2.99
N ALA A 75 1.41 14.32 2.42
CA ALA A 75 2.74 14.88 2.53
C ALA A 75 2.60 16.36 2.15
N GLY A 76 2.93 17.26 3.08
CA GLY A 76 2.68 18.68 2.89
C GLY A 76 3.19 19.12 1.53
N SER A 77 2.47 20.02 0.85
CA SER A 77 2.83 20.47 -0.49
C SER A 77 4.34 20.77 -0.55
N PRO A 78 5.09 20.10 -1.44
CA PRO A 78 6.52 20.34 -1.54
C PRO A 78 6.75 21.81 -1.87
N LYS A 79 7.64 22.46 -1.10
CA LYS A 79 7.95 23.89 -1.26
C LYS A 79 9.21 24.09 -2.11
N TYR A 80 10.11 23.11 -2.08
CA TYR A 80 11.37 23.14 -2.82
C TYR A 80 11.54 21.87 -3.64
N ARG A 81 12.14 21.98 -4.84
CA ARG A 81 12.47 20.87 -5.74
C ARG A 81 13.96 20.91 -6.08
N ASN A 82 14.57 19.73 -6.17
CA ASN A 82 15.97 19.63 -6.58
C ASN A 82 16.09 19.89 -8.10
N PRO A 83 16.93 20.84 -8.54
CA PRO A 83 17.17 21.13 -9.97
C PRO A 83 17.91 20.00 -10.70
N ALA A 84 18.67 19.17 -9.98
CA ALA A 84 19.36 18.02 -10.54
C ALA A 84 18.46 16.77 -10.65
N ASP A 85 17.43 16.66 -9.80
CA ASP A 85 16.49 15.53 -9.78
C ASP A 85 15.08 15.99 -9.36
N PRO A 86 14.16 16.22 -10.32
CA PRO A 86 12.80 16.69 -10.05
C PRO A 86 11.95 15.79 -9.15
N THR A 87 12.35 14.53 -8.94
CA THR A 87 11.65 13.58 -8.06
C THR A 87 11.91 13.87 -6.59
N GLN A 88 13.03 14.54 -6.28
CA GLN A 88 13.38 14.92 -4.93
C GLN A 88 12.75 16.27 -4.58
N THR A 89 11.86 16.25 -3.59
CA THR A 89 11.16 17.44 -3.13
C THR A 89 11.20 17.57 -1.62
N TRP A 90 11.13 18.80 -1.14
CA TRP A 90 11.18 19.11 0.29
C TRP A 90 10.11 20.13 0.65
N THR A 91 9.39 19.86 1.74
CA THR A 91 8.25 20.68 2.19
C THR A 91 8.67 21.96 2.92
N GLY A 92 9.97 22.16 3.12
CA GLY A 92 10.52 23.23 3.95
C GLY A 92 10.33 23.02 5.45
N LYS A 93 9.73 21.88 5.86
CA LYS A 93 9.57 21.49 7.26
C LYS A 93 10.50 20.33 7.60
N GLY A 94 11.17 20.42 8.76
CA GLY A 94 12.04 19.35 9.28
C GLY A 94 13.50 19.44 8.80
N ARG A 95 14.20 18.29 8.80
CA ARG A 95 15.61 18.21 8.40
C ARG A 95 15.78 18.57 6.92
N ARG A 96 16.73 19.46 6.62
CA ARG A 96 17.12 19.80 5.25
C ARG A 96 17.76 18.58 4.56
N PRO A 97 17.30 18.20 3.36
CA PRO A 97 17.94 17.15 2.58
C PRO A 97 19.29 17.60 2.02
N ASP A 98 20.18 16.64 1.74
CA ASP A 98 21.56 16.93 1.35
C ASP A 98 21.65 17.72 0.05
N TRP A 99 20.75 17.46 -0.91
CA TRP A 99 20.69 18.21 -2.18
C TRP A 99 20.39 19.70 -1.96
N PHE A 100 19.57 20.04 -0.96
CA PHE A 100 19.22 21.43 -0.67
C PHE A 100 20.42 22.16 -0.07
N ASN A 101 21.16 21.51 0.82
CA ASN A 101 22.40 22.06 1.38
C ASN A 101 23.49 22.18 0.30
N ALA A 102 23.60 21.19 -0.59
CA ALA A 102 24.55 21.20 -1.71
C ALA A 102 24.23 22.32 -2.72
N ALA A 103 22.95 22.54 -3.03
CA ALA A 103 22.52 23.64 -3.91
C ALA A 103 22.81 25.02 -3.29
N LEU A 104 22.55 25.19 -1.98
CA LEU A 104 22.95 26.40 -1.26
C LEU A 104 24.47 26.62 -1.27
N ALA A 105 25.26 25.54 -1.10
CA ALA A 105 26.72 25.61 -1.16
C ALA A 105 27.24 25.91 -2.57
N ALA A 106 26.53 25.49 -3.61
CA ALA A 106 26.83 25.81 -5.01
C ALA A 106 26.46 27.25 -5.42
N GLY A 107 25.89 28.04 -4.49
CA GLY A 107 25.52 29.44 -4.72
C GLY A 107 24.10 29.63 -5.27
N THR A 108 23.30 28.56 -5.38
CA THR A 108 21.88 28.67 -5.72
C THR A 108 21.09 29.15 -4.50
N SER A 109 20.22 30.14 -4.69
CA SER A 109 19.41 30.65 -3.58
C SER A 109 18.28 29.68 -3.23
N ALA A 110 17.78 29.75 -1.99
CA ALA A 110 16.64 28.94 -1.57
C ALA A 110 15.38 29.24 -2.40
N ASP A 111 15.22 30.48 -2.88
CA ASP A 111 14.10 30.92 -3.69
C ASP A 111 14.13 30.33 -5.11
N ASP A 112 15.32 30.13 -5.69
CA ASP A 112 15.48 29.47 -7.00
C ASP A 112 15.09 27.98 -6.97
N LEU A 113 15.17 27.36 -5.78
CA LEU A 113 14.79 25.98 -5.55
C LEU A 113 13.29 25.85 -5.23
N ALA A 114 12.58 26.96 -5.03
CA ALA A 114 11.16 26.95 -4.69
C ALA A 114 10.31 26.58 -5.92
N ILE A 115 9.22 25.85 -5.69
CA ILE A 115 8.23 25.45 -6.71
C ILE A 115 6.86 26.07 -6.46
#